data_AF-A0A084WH49-F1
#
_entry.id   AF-A0A084WH49-F1
#
_cell.length_a   1.000
_cell.length_b   1.000
_cell.length_c   1.000
_cell.angle_alpha   90.00
_cell.angle_beta   90.00
_cell.angle_gamma   90.00
#
_symmetry.space_group_name_H-M   'P 1'
#
loop_
_entity.id
_entity.type
_entity.pdbx_description
1 polymer ?
#
loop_
_entity_poly.entity_id
_entity_poly.type
_entity_poly.pdbx_seq_one_letter_code
_entity_poly.pdbx_strand_id
1 'polypeptide(L)'
;MGPGVILKGALLLLCGSLVIADGYKILFLVPFPGPSHWLMLKHFIRELTERQHEVTCITAFKFGEPLPNYEEIYIDPPYPIRETFPVEGLFASSQTSDFDKLFMYWELGLNTSRHGLETENVRRFIARRDLHFDLIIAEQFFQESWLMFAHKFNAPIVTISTYGYSDFFDRMMGLQTPWSFVPHMVLSYEDDMSYAERTYNALLSLFDYFYRTIVYLPDTNRLAQKAFAELAAERGPLPSVEELQQSVSVILVNSHPILNAPRPTIRGLVDIAGAHIRAPKPLPDELRQFMDEAPHGVIYFSLGAYMQSSVMPVEKRDTILKVFGTLQQRVVWKFEDDTKIGNVPPNVMIRKWAPQNDILAHNNTILFISHGGQFGTFEAMHHGVPTLFMPFFGDQNRNADRAIRMGFARKMLFVDIAEESFGGNIAAMLADKRYYSRAKEISRLFTDRIVEPMDESIYWIEYVARHGGAAHLKSKAVELYWFQYYMLDVFLLPPLLIWLVFRSSKGRRYGGRRRR
;
A
#
# COMPACT_ATOMS: atom_id res chain seq x y z
N MET A 1 -11.01 26.01 -57.72
CA MET A 1 -10.09 25.14 -56.96
C MET A 1 -10.52 23.70 -57.19
N GLY A 2 -9.68 22.86 -57.78
CA GLY A 2 -10.06 21.49 -58.16
C GLY A 2 -10.24 20.58 -56.95
N PRO A 3 -11.06 19.51 -57.06
CA PRO A 3 -11.34 18.57 -55.97
C PRO A 3 -10.08 17.92 -55.36
N GLY A 4 -8.97 17.88 -56.09
CA GLY A 4 -7.67 17.39 -55.59
C GLY A 4 -6.98 18.30 -54.56
N VAL A 5 -7.33 19.59 -54.47
CA VAL A 5 -6.76 20.52 -53.47
C VAL A 5 -7.45 20.34 -52.12
N ILE A 6 -8.75 20.04 -52.12
CA ILE A 6 -9.53 19.78 -50.91
C ILE A 6 -9.11 18.44 -50.28
N LEU A 7 -8.84 17.42 -51.10
CA LEU A 7 -8.39 16.10 -50.62
C LEU A 7 -6.97 16.15 -50.01
N LYS A 8 -6.06 16.94 -50.59
CA LYS A 8 -4.70 17.14 -50.04
C LYS A 8 -4.72 17.98 -48.76
N GLY A 9 -5.59 18.99 -48.67
CA GLY A 9 -5.80 19.77 -47.45
C GLY A 9 -6.42 18.94 -46.32
N ALA A 10 -7.36 18.05 -46.63
CA ALA A 10 -7.96 17.13 -45.66
C ALA A 10 -6.96 16.07 -45.15
N LEU A 11 -6.08 15.54 -46.00
CA LEU A 11 -5.02 14.62 -45.58
C LEU A 11 -3.96 15.29 -44.71
N LEU A 12 -3.60 16.55 -44.99
CA LEU A 12 -2.69 17.34 -44.13
C LEU A 12 -3.31 17.72 -42.78
N LEU A 13 -4.63 17.97 -42.74
CA LEU A 13 -5.37 18.20 -41.49
C LEU A 13 -5.56 16.91 -40.68
N LEU A 14 -5.74 15.75 -41.32
CA LEU A 14 -5.78 14.43 -40.65
C LEU A 14 -4.41 13.98 -40.13
N CYS A 15 -3.32 14.33 -40.81
CA CYS A 15 -1.96 14.10 -40.30
C CYS A 15 -1.58 15.08 -39.18
N GLY A 16 -2.20 16.26 -39.11
CA GLY A 16 -1.98 17.25 -38.04
C GLY A 16 -2.74 16.97 -36.74
N SER A 17 -3.62 15.96 -36.71
CA SER A 17 -4.40 15.55 -35.53
C SER A 17 -4.03 14.17 -34.97
N LEU A 18 -3.00 13.53 -35.52
CA LEU A 18 -2.29 12.47 -34.80
C LEU A 18 -1.37 13.19 -33.80
N VAL A 19 -1.93 13.56 -32.64
CA VAL A 19 -1.10 13.69 -31.44
C VAL A 19 -0.52 12.29 -31.24
N ILE A 20 0.67 12.06 -31.79
CA ILE A 20 1.57 11.03 -31.27
C ILE A 20 1.83 11.53 -29.84
N ALA A 21 1.02 11.06 -28.89
CA ALA A 21 1.34 11.24 -27.49
C ALA A 21 2.57 10.36 -27.29
N ASP A 22 3.75 10.96 -27.40
CA ASP A 22 5.00 10.25 -27.09
C ASP A 22 4.86 9.71 -25.66
N GLY A 23 4.97 8.38 -25.53
CA GLY A 23 4.95 7.74 -24.23
C GLY A 23 6.19 8.14 -23.42
N TYR A 24 6.01 8.41 -22.13
CA TYR A 24 7.13 8.65 -21.22
C TYR A 24 7.98 7.40 -21.02
N LYS A 25 9.29 7.61 -20.81
CA LYS A 25 10.21 6.58 -20.31
C LYS A 25 10.20 6.57 -18.80
N ILE A 26 9.68 5.51 -18.21
CA ILE A 26 9.40 5.40 -16.79
C ILE A 26 10.28 4.31 -16.17
N LEU A 27 11.02 4.66 -15.12
CA LEU A 27 11.68 3.68 -14.26
C LEU A 27 10.77 3.33 -13.08
N PHE A 28 10.34 2.08 -13.01
CA PHE A 28 9.44 1.58 -11.97
C PHE A 28 10.21 0.72 -10.95
N LEU A 29 10.30 1.18 -9.70
CA LEU A 29 11.09 0.55 -8.65
C LEU A 29 10.18 -0.26 -7.72
N VAL A 30 10.32 -1.59 -7.75
CA VAL A 30 9.56 -2.52 -6.89
C VAL A 30 10.53 -3.50 -6.19
N PRO A 31 11.32 -3.01 -5.22
CA PRO A 31 12.38 -3.82 -4.63
C PRO A 31 11.89 -4.73 -3.50
N PHE A 32 10.67 -4.53 -2.99
CA PHE A 32 10.11 -5.41 -1.97
C PHE A 32 9.66 -6.76 -2.58
N PRO A 33 10.15 -7.91 -2.09
CA PRO A 33 9.80 -9.23 -2.62
C PRO A 33 8.45 -9.74 -2.07
N GLY A 34 7.47 -8.86 -1.89
CA GLY A 34 6.14 -9.20 -1.41
C GLY A 34 5.19 -9.54 -2.58
N PRO A 35 4.66 -10.77 -2.69
CA PRO A 35 3.77 -11.14 -3.80
C PRO A 35 2.51 -10.25 -3.88
N SER A 36 1.94 -9.86 -2.74
CA SER A 36 0.80 -8.94 -2.69
C SER A 36 1.12 -7.55 -3.22
N HIS A 37 2.34 -7.04 -2.96
CA HIS A 37 2.78 -5.74 -3.42
C HIS A 37 2.98 -5.75 -4.94
N TRP A 38 3.65 -6.78 -5.44
CA TRP A 38 3.80 -7.02 -6.88
C TRP A 38 2.46 -7.09 -7.60
N LEU A 39 1.48 -7.81 -7.04
CA LEU A 39 0.14 -7.90 -7.62
C LEU A 39 -0.51 -6.52 -7.78
N MET A 40 -0.26 -5.53 -6.90
CA MET A 40 -0.76 -4.15 -7.11
C MET A 40 -0.06 -3.53 -8.30
N LEU A 41 1.26 -3.47 -8.19
CA LEU A 41 2.07 -2.57 -9.00
C LEU A 41 2.11 -3.06 -10.44
N LYS A 42 1.96 -4.38 -10.64
CA LYS A 42 1.75 -5.01 -11.95
C LYS A 42 0.55 -4.43 -12.70
N HIS A 43 -0.54 -4.03 -12.03
CA HIS A 43 -1.68 -3.39 -12.69
C HIS A 43 -1.37 -1.98 -13.20
N PHE A 44 -0.53 -1.23 -12.49
CA PHE A 44 -0.06 0.09 -12.94
C PHE A 44 0.89 -0.04 -14.12
N ILE A 45 1.85 -0.98 -14.05
CA ILE A 45 2.76 -1.28 -15.16
C ILE A 45 1.97 -1.60 -16.43
N ARG A 46 0.95 -2.47 -16.33
CA ARG A 46 0.08 -2.81 -17.47
C ARG A 46 -0.65 -1.58 -18.02
N GLU A 47 -1.26 -0.78 -17.15
CA GLU A 47 -1.98 0.42 -17.60
C GLU A 47 -1.06 1.41 -18.31
N LEU A 48 0.15 1.61 -17.78
CA LEU A 48 1.15 2.50 -18.37
C LEU A 48 1.58 2.02 -19.77
N THR A 49 1.82 0.72 -19.94
CA THR A 49 2.23 0.16 -21.25
C THR A 49 1.09 0.12 -22.25
N GLU A 50 -0.15 -0.14 -21.81
CA GLU A 50 -1.35 -0.02 -22.65
C GLU A 50 -1.53 1.42 -23.17
N ARG A 51 -1.14 2.41 -22.37
CA ARG A 51 -1.07 3.83 -22.74
C ARG A 51 0.21 4.24 -23.48
N GLN A 52 0.96 3.27 -24.00
CA GLN A 52 2.14 3.45 -24.83
C GLN A 52 3.38 4.01 -24.11
N HIS A 53 3.39 4.10 -22.78
CA HIS A 53 4.61 4.44 -22.05
C HIS A 53 5.63 3.29 -22.11
N GLU A 54 6.91 3.66 -22.11
CA GLU A 54 8.03 2.71 -21.98
C GLU A 54 8.33 2.54 -20.50
N VAL A 55 8.22 1.31 -19.98
CA VAL A 55 8.41 1.01 -18.56
C VAL A 55 9.59 0.05 -18.38
N THR A 56 10.65 0.50 -17.71
CA THR A 56 11.71 -0.38 -17.19
C THR A 56 11.44 -0.62 -15.72
N CYS A 57 11.27 -1.86 -15.28
CA CYS A 57 10.99 -2.20 -13.89
C CYS A 57 12.15 -2.92 -13.22
N ILE A 58 12.58 -2.45 -12.05
CA ILE A 58 13.50 -3.20 -11.18
C ILE A 58 12.67 -3.97 -10.15
N THR A 59 12.73 -5.29 -10.18
CA THR A 59 11.88 -6.14 -9.33
C THR A 59 12.46 -7.53 -9.10
N ALA A 60 11.99 -8.21 -8.04
CA ALA A 60 12.26 -9.63 -7.78
C ALA A 60 11.28 -10.58 -8.51
N PHE A 61 10.25 -10.04 -9.17
CA PHE A 61 9.17 -10.82 -9.76
C PHE A 61 9.17 -10.77 -11.29
N LYS A 62 8.67 -11.84 -11.92
CA LYS A 62 8.39 -11.86 -13.35
C LYS A 62 6.96 -11.37 -13.59
N PHE A 63 6.77 -10.58 -14.64
CA PHE A 63 5.42 -10.25 -15.11
C PHE A 63 4.67 -11.49 -15.60
N GLY A 64 5.35 -12.41 -16.29
CA GLY A 64 4.82 -13.73 -16.65
C GLY A 64 3.96 -13.77 -17.93
N GLU A 65 3.71 -12.63 -18.55
CA GLU A 65 3.13 -12.52 -19.90
C GLU A 65 3.88 -11.42 -20.67
N PRO A 66 3.96 -11.51 -22.01
CA PRO A 66 4.63 -10.48 -22.80
C PRO A 66 3.82 -9.18 -22.76
N LEU A 67 4.49 -8.08 -22.45
CA LEU A 67 3.95 -6.72 -22.57
C LEU A 67 4.75 -5.93 -23.61
N PRO A 68 4.09 -5.09 -24.42
CA PRO A 68 4.79 -4.11 -25.24
C PRO A 68 5.47 -3.07 -24.34
N ASN A 69 6.58 -2.50 -24.81
CA ASN A 69 7.26 -1.37 -24.17
C ASN A 69 7.63 -1.61 -22.69
N TYR A 70 7.94 -2.87 -22.32
CA TYR A 70 8.24 -3.27 -20.95
C TYR A 70 9.55 -4.05 -20.85
N GLU A 71 10.43 -3.62 -19.95
CA GLU A 71 11.72 -4.26 -19.65
C GLU A 71 11.83 -4.57 -18.16
N GLU A 72 12.40 -5.74 -17.81
CA GLU A 72 12.60 -6.17 -16.42
C GLU A 72 14.08 -6.27 -16.07
N ILE A 73 14.47 -5.63 -14.98
CA ILE A 73 15.78 -5.75 -14.35
C ILE A 73 15.60 -6.53 -13.05
N TYR A 74 16.02 -7.79 -13.05
CA TYR A 74 15.74 -8.67 -11.92
C TYR A 74 16.69 -8.47 -10.75
N ILE A 75 16.11 -8.38 -9.55
CA ILE A 75 16.78 -8.67 -8.28
C ILE A 75 16.83 -10.19 -8.15
N ASP A 76 17.90 -10.79 -8.64
CA ASP A 76 18.10 -12.24 -8.71
C ASP A 76 19.45 -12.63 -8.08
N PRO A 77 19.49 -13.51 -7.06
CA PRO A 77 18.34 -14.17 -6.44
C PRO A 77 17.42 -13.19 -5.68
N PRO A 78 16.12 -13.49 -5.55
CA PRO A 78 15.21 -12.67 -4.75
C PRO A 78 15.62 -12.74 -3.26
N TYR A 79 15.31 -11.70 -2.49
CA TYR A 79 15.53 -11.73 -1.04
C TYR A 79 14.70 -12.87 -0.41
N PRO A 80 15.29 -13.72 0.45
CA PRO A 80 14.63 -14.91 0.99
C PRO A 80 13.66 -14.57 2.13
N ILE A 81 12.60 -13.81 1.82
CA ILE A 81 11.65 -13.28 2.82
C ILE A 81 11.00 -14.38 3.68
N ARG A 82 10.85 -15.59 3.15
CA ARG A 82 10.29 -16.74 3.88
C ARG A 82 11.18 -17.27 5.00
N GLU A 83 12.50 -17.04 4.92
CA GLU A 83 13.42 -17.43 5.99
C GLU A 83 13.31 -16.46 7.17
N THR A 84 13.09 -15.17 6.89
CA THR A 84 12.93 -14.13 7.92
C THR A 84 11.49 -14.06 8.46
N PHE A 85 10.49 -14.39 7.63
CA PHE A 85 9.07 -14.27 7.96
C PHE A 85 8.29 -15.53 7.55
N PRO A 86 8.53 -16.68 8.21
CA PRO A 86 8.00 -17.98 7.81
C PRO A 86 6.47 -18.08 8.02
N VAL A 87 5.77 -18.62 7.02
CA VAL A 87 4.30 -18.70 7.00
C VAL A 87 3.76 -19.63 8.10
N GLU A 88 4.46 -20.72 8.38
CA GLU A 88 4.13 -21.69 9.42
C GLU A 88 4.11 -21.03 10.81
N GLY A 89 5.07 -20.13 11.06
CA GLY A 89 5.12 -19.34 12.28
C GLY A 89 3.94 -18.38 12.41
N LEU A 90 3.43 -17.85 11.29
CA LEU A 90 2.30 -16.92 11.28
C LEU A 90 0.97 -17.60 11.58
N PHE A 91 0.80 -18.88 11.22
CA PHE A 91 -0.38 -19.65 11.63
C PHE A 91 -0.42 -19.90 13.14
N ALA A 92 0.74 -19.98 13.80
CA ALA A 92 0.87 -20.20 15.23
C ALA A 92 1.02 -18.91 16.05
N SER A 93 1.37 -17.80 15.40
CA SER A 93 1.65 -16.52 16.07
C SER A 93 0.36 -15.90 16.60
N SER A 94 0.36 -15.58 17.89
CA SER A 94 -0.55 -14.61 18.48
C SER A 94 0.05 -13.21 18.41
N GLN A 95 -0.79 -12.19 18.63
CA GLN A 95 -0.45 -10.78 18.41
C GLN A 95 0.92 -10.38 18.97
N THR A 96 1.79 -9.85 18.10
CA THR A 96 3.04 -9.19 18.48
C THR A 96 2.78 -7.79 19.01
N SER A 97 3.70 -7.24 19.80
CA SER A 97 3.55 -5.87 20.31
C SER A 97 3.56 -4.87 19.15
N ASP A 98 2.92 -3.71 19.34
CA ASP A 98 2.87 -2.68 18.28
C ASP A 98 4.26 -2.10 17.95
N PHE A 99 5.18 -2.13 18.92
CA PHE A 99 6.59 -1.78 18.69
C PHE A 99 7.31 -2.83 17.85
N ASP A 100 7.09 -4.13 18.10
CA ASP A 100 7.67 -5.20 17.27
C ASP A 100 7.18 -5.12 15.82
N LYS A 101 5.90 -4.76 15.61
CA LYS A 101 5.35 -4.51 14.26
C LYS A 101 6.09 -3.35 13.57
N LEU A 102 6.39 -2.27 14.29
CA LEU A 102 7.15 -1.14 13.76
C LEU A 102 8.58 -1.54 13.39
N PHE A 103 9.30 -2.22 14.30
CA PHE A 103 10.65 -2.71 14.03
C PHE A 103 10.69 -3.64 12.82
N MET A 104 9.72 -4.54 12.70
CA MET A 104 9.58 -5.41 11.55
C MET A 104 9.52 -4.63 10.23
N TYR A 105 8.76 -3.54 10.13
CA TYR A 105 8.71 -2.72 8.91
C TYR A 105 10.05 -2.07 8.58
N TRP A 106 10.73 -1.50 9.58
CA TRP A 106 12.04 -0.86 9.38
C TRP A 106 13.12 -1.88 8.98
N GLU A 107 13.18 -3.02 9.66
CA GLU A 107 14.16 -4.07 9.36
C GLU A 107 13.93 -4.70 8.00
N LEU A 108 12.69 -5.05 7.65
CA LEU A 108 12.36 -5.57 6.32
C LEU A 108 12.70 -4.56 5.23
N GLY A 109 12.35 -3.28 5.43
CA GLY A 109 12.66 -2.21 4.50
C GLY A 109 14.17 -2.05 4.25
N LEU A 110 14.96 -2.01 5.32
CA LEU A 110 16.41 -1.88 5.25
C LEU A 110 17.09 -3.11 4.63
N ASN A 111 16.68 -4.32 5.04
CA ASN A 111 17.30 -5.57 4.59
C ASN A 111 16.97 -5.87 3.13
N THR A 112 15.71 -5.70 2.71
CA THR A 112 15.31 -5.88 1.30
C THR A 112 15.97 -4.84 0.40
N SER A 113 16.07 -3.59 0.85
CA SER A 113 16.81 -2.55 0.13
C SER A 113 18.29 -2.88 -0.02
N ARG A 114 18.93 -3.36 1.04
CA ARG A 114 20.35 -3.75 1.02
C ARG A 114 20.58 -4.86 0.01
N HIS A 115 19.78 -5.92 0.10
CA HIS A 115 19.85 -7.06 -0.80
C HIS A 115 19.68 -6.63 -2.26
N GLY A 116 18.63 -5.85 -2.56
CA GLY A 116 18.35 -5.39 -3.92
C GLY A 116 19.45 -4.49 -4.48
N LEU A 117 19.95 -3.52 -3.71
CA LEU A 117 21.01 -2.60 -4.16
C LEU A 117 22.38 -3.28 -4.29
N GLU A 118 22.65 -4.34 -3.53
CA GLU A 118 23.90 -5.11 -3.60
C GLU A 118 23.88 -6.21 -4.67
N THR A 119 22.70 -6.51 -5.26
CA THR A 119 22.55 -7.51 -6.32
C THR A 119 23.23 -7.06 -7.62
N GLU A 120 23.97 -7.97 -8.26
CA GLU A 120 24.83 -7.67 -9.42
C GLU A 120 24.08 -7.02 -10.59
N ASN A 121 22.87 -7.47 -10.92
CA ASN A 121 22.07 -6.87 -11.99
C ASN A 121 21.73 -5.41 -11.70
N VAL A 122 21.36 -5.10 -10.45
CA VAL A 122 21.02 -3.74 -10.02
C VAL A 122 22.27 -2.87 -9.95
N ARG A 123 23.40 -3.39 -9.45
CA ARG A 123 24.68 -2.69 -9.48
C ARG A 123 25.11 -2.32 -10.90
N ARG A 124 24.99 -3.26 -11.85
CA ARG A 124 25.25 -2.99 -13.27
C ARG A 124 24.31 -1.92 -13.82
N PHE A 125 23.03 -1.95 -13.46
CA PHE A 125 22.07 -0.92 -13.84
C PHE A 125 22.42 0.45 -13.24
N ILE A 126 22.84 0.52 -11.97
CA ILE A 126 23.35 1.73 -11.32
C ILE A 126 24.62 2.25 -12.03
N ALA A 127 25.45 1.37 -12.59
CA ALA A 127 26.64 1.77 -13.34
C ALA A 127 26.35 2.32 -14.75
N ARG A 128 25.16 2.09 -15.33
CA ARG A 128 24.79 2.62 -16.65
C ARG A 128 24.75 4.16 -16.66
N ARG A 129 25.14 4.77 -17.78
CA ARG A 129 25.18 6.23 -18.03
C ARG A 129 24.46 6.65 -19.31
N ASP A 130 24.06 5.68 -20.11
CA ASP A 130 23.43 5.79 -21.42
C ASP A 130 21.90 5.71 -21.37
N LEU A 131 21.32 5.63 -20.16
CA LEU A 131 19.89 5.58 -19.93
C LEU A 131 19.37 6.96 -19.50
N HIS A 132 18.15 7.28 -19.95
CA HIS A 132 17.39 8.47 -19.57
C HIS A 132 15.95 8.05 -19.24
N PHE A 133 15.38 8.67 -18.22
CA PHE A 133 13.99 8.46 -17.80
C PHE A 133 13.32 9.81 -17.57
N ASP A 134 12.07 9.93 -18.00
CA ASP A 134 11.26 11.14 -17.82
C ASP A 134 10.58 11.17 -16.45
N LEU A 135 10.39 9.99 -15.83
CA LEU A 135 9.74 9.85 -14.54
C LEU A 135 10.27 8.61 -13.80
N ILE A 136 10.40 8.73 -12.48
CA ILE A 136 10.58 7.58 -11.59
C ILE A 136 9.25 7.30 -10.87
N ILE A 137 8.84 6.05 -10.84
CA ILE A 137 7.77 5.57 -9.96
C ILE A 137 8.40 4.61 -8.96
N ALA A 138 8.25 4.88 -7.67
CA ALA A 138 8.77 4.01 -6.63
C ALA A 138 7.65 3.47 -5.74
N GLU A 139 7.78 2.22 -5.34
CA GLU A 139 6.98 1.70 -4.25
C GLU A 139 7.23 2.50 -2.95
N GLN A 140 6.16 2.92 -2.28
CA GLN A 140 6.23 3.58 -0.98
C GLN A 140 6.11 2.55 0.15
N PHE A 141 7.21 1.84 0.47
CA PHE A 141 7.22 0.81 1.51
C PHE A 141 8.57 0.69 2.24
N PHE A 142 8.98 1.70 3.02
CA PHE A 142 10.21 1.66 3.84
C PHE A 142 11.49 1.33 3.04
N GLN A 143 11.64 1.93 1.86
CA GLN A 143 12.72 1.66 0.91
C GLN A 143 13.35 2.96 0.38
N GLU A 144 13.49 3.96 1.25
CA GLU A 144 13.91 5.33 0.90
C GLU A 144 15.27 5.40 0.18
N SER A 145 16.14 4.40 0.34
CA SER A 145 17.42 4.36 -0.36
C SER A 145 17.27 4.30 -1.88
N TRP A 146 16.14 3.78 -2.37
CA TRP A 146 15.82 3.71 -3.79
C TRP A 146 15.42 5.05 -4.39
N LEU A 147 15.07 6.05 -3.57
CA LEU A 147 14.76 7.40 -4.07
C LEU A 147 16.00 8.04 -4.73
N MET A 148 17.21 7.55 -4.45
CA MET A 148 18.45 8.01 -5.09
C MET A 148 18.44 7.85 -6.62
N PHE A 149 17.62 6.94 -7.16
CA PHE A 149 17.41 6.82 -8.61
C PHE A 149 16.83 8.10 -9.24
N ALA A 150 16.00 8.85 -8.52
CA ALA A 150 15.49 10.15 -8.98
C ALA A 150 16.63 11.15 -9.19
N HIS A 151 17.59 11.20 -8.27
CA HIS A 151 18.78 12.03 -8.41
C HIS A 151 19.72 11.52 -9.52
N LYS A 152 19.95 10.20 -9.60
CA LYS A 152 20.78 9.58 -10.64
C LYS A 152 20.35 10.00 -12.04
N PHE A 153 19.04 9.94 -12.32
CA PHE A 153 18.47 10.24 -13.63
C PHE A 153 17.98 11.68 -13.77
N ASN A 154 18.07 12.50 -12.73
CA ASN A 154 17.54 13.85 -12.70
C ASN A 154 16.07 13.91 -13.16
N ALA A 155 15.26 12.97 -12.65
CA ALA A 155 13.88 12.78 -13.04
C ALA A 155 12.95 13.02 -11.83
N PRO A 156 11.76 13.61 -12.04
CA PRO A 156 10.77 13.74 -10.98
C PRO A 156 10.29 12.35 -10.52
N ILE A 157 9.74 12.29 -9.32
CA ILE A 157 9.33 11.02 -8.70
C ILE A 157 7.91 11.07 -8.16
N VAL A 158 7.17 10.00 -8.45
CA VAL A 158 5.87 9.64 -7.85
C VAL A 158 6.07 8.38 -7.04
N THR A 159 5.40 8.26 -5.90
CA THR A 159 5.41 7.01 -5.14
C THR A 159 4.02 6.40 -5.01
N ILE A 160 3.96 5.07 -4.95
CA ILE A 160 2.71 4.31 -4.81
C ILE A 160 2.79 3.49 -3.52
N SER A 161 1.94 3.82 -2.55
CA SER A 161 1.82 3.05 -1.31
C SER A 161 1.01 1.80 -1.56
N THR A 162 1.61 0.65 -1.28
CA THR A 162 0.97 -0.68 -1.34
C THR A 162 0.11 -0.98 -0.12
N TYR A 163 0.22 -0.14 0.92
CA TYR A 163 -0.61 -0.17 2.12
C TYR A 163 -1.34 1.17 2.33
N GLY A 164 -2.13 1.26 3.41
CA GLY A 164 -2.80 2.49 3.80
C GLY A 164 -1.85 3.63 4.23
N TYR A 165 -2.36 4.58 5.00
CA TYR A 165 -1.60 5.75 5.43
C TYR A 165 -0.53 5.47 6.50
N SER A 166 0.51 6.31 6.48
CA SER A 166 1.53 6.49 7.51
C SER A 166 1.77 7.97 7.80
N ASP A 167 2.13 8.29 9.03
CA ASP A 167 2.39 9.67 9.48
C ASP A 167 3.49 10.35 8.68
N PHE A 168 4.50 9.60 8.23
CA PHE A 168 5.59 10.18 7.46
C PHE A 168 5.17 10.63 6.05
N PHE A 169 4.05 10.12 5.50
CA PHE A 169 3.52 10.61 4.22
C PHE A 169 3.09 12.07 4.32
N ASP A 170 2.47 12.45 5.45
CA ASP A 170 2.07 13.82 5.72
C ASP A 170 3.31 14.73 5.73
N ARG A 171 4.35 14.31 6.46
CA ARG A 171 5.59 15.08 6.60
C ARG A 171 6.29 15.28 5.26
N MET A 172 6.29 14.27 4.39
CA MET A 172 6.84 14.37 3.03
C MET A 172 6.15 15.44 2.16
N MET A 173 4.89 15.76 2.48
CA MET A 173 4.08 16.75 1.76
C MET A 173 3.89 18.08 2.52
N GLY A 174 4.48 18.20 3.72
CA GLY A 174 4.39 19.40 4.56
C GLY A 174 3.13 19.48 5.43
N LEU A 175 2.55 18.33 5.80
CA LEU A 175 1.55 18.22 6.84
C LEU A 175 2.14 17.59 8.11
N GLN A 176 1.58 17.93 9.26
CA GLN A 176 1.83 17.18 10.50
C GLN A 176 0.58 16.39 10.85
N THR A 177 0.74 15.09 11.06
CA THR A 177 -0.35 14.19 11.43
C THR A 177 -0.90 14.58 12.81
N PRO A 178 -2.20 14.89 12.93
CA PRO A 178 -2.78 15.26 14.22
C PRO A 178 -3.04 14.01 15.08
N TRP A 179 -2.05 13.61 15.87
CA TRP A 179 -2.11 12.44 16.77
C TRP A 179 -3.23 12.48 17.81
N SER A 180 -3.91 13.63 17.96
CA SER A 180 -5.08 13.77 18.82
C SER A 180 -6.30 12.96 18.37
N PHE A 181 -6.40 12.66 17.08
CA PHE A 181 -7.54 11.92 16.50
C PHE A 181 -7.16 11.07 15.28
N VAL A 182 -5.92 11.12 14.79
CA VAL A 182 -5.44 10.18 13.77
C VAL A 182 -4.61 9.08 14.46
N PRO A 183 -5.10 7.84 14.47
CA PRO A 183 -4.35 6.70 14.96
C PRO A 183 -3.12 6.39 14.11
N HIS A 184 -2.06 5.98 14.78
CA HIS A 184 -0.84 5.49 14.17
C HIS A 184 -1.11 4.23 13.33
N MET A 185 -0.36 4.05 12.24
CA MET A 185 -0.65 3.02 11.21
C MET A 185 -0.76 1.58 11.74
N VAL A 186 -0.06 1.23 12.82
CA VAL A 186 -0.07 -0.13 13.38
C VAL A 186 -1.19 -0.39 14.40
N LEU A 187 -1.97 0.65 14.75
CA LEU A 187 -3.06 0.56 15.72
C LEU A 187 -4.40 0.29 15.04
N SER A 188 -5.27 -0.43 15.76
CA SER A 188 -6.66 -0.67 15.38
C SER A 188 -7.65 0.37 15.94
N TYR A 189 -7.15 1.50 16.46
CA TYR A 189 -7.97 2.59 17.00
C TYR A 189 -8.72 3.38 15.91
N GLU A 190 -9.63 4.25 16.33
CA GLU A 190 -10.42 5.19 15.51
C GLU A 190 -10.21 6.64 15.97
N ASP A 191 -10.93 7.61 15.40
CA ASP A 191 -10.83 9.03 15.78
C ASP A 191 -11.49 9.39 17.12
N ASP A 192 -12.23 8.47 17.72
CA ASP A 192 -12.89 8.59 19.02
C ASP A 192 -12.07 7.98 20.18
N MET A 193 -10.73 7.98 20.07
CA MET A 193 -9.82 7.50 21.12
C MET A 193 -10.12 8.09 22.50
N SER A 194 -10.19 7.22 23.50
CA SER A 194 -10.14 7.60 24.91
C SER A 194 -8.82 8.32 25.26
N TYR A 195 -8.76 8.96 26.43
CA TYR A 195 -7.52 9.60 26.89
C TYR A 195 -6.33 8.64 26.92
N ALA A 196 -6.55 7.39 27.36
CA ALA A 196 -5.50 6.38 27.43
C ALA A 196 -5.02 5.96 26.03
N GLU A 197 -5.95 5.67 25.12
CA GLU A 197 -5.64 5.30 23.72
C GLU A 197 -4.94 6.45 23.00
N ARG A 198 -5.42 7.69 23.16
CA ARG A 198 -4.79 8.88 22.58
C ARG A 198 -3.39 9.13 23.13
N THR A 199 -3.17 8.88 24.43
CA THR A 199 -1.84 8.99 25.04
C THR A 199 -0.90 7.93 24.48
N TYR A 200 -1.36 6.68 24.38
CA TYR A 200 -0.58 5.60 23.79
C TYR A 200 -0.27 5.86 22.31
N ASN A 201 -1.25 6.32 21.54
CA ASN A 201 -1.11 6.73 20.15
C ASN A 201 -0.02 7.80 19.99
N ALA A 202 -0.05 8.84 20.81
CA ALA A 202 0.95 9.89 20.79
C ALA A 202 2.35 9.37 21.16
N LEU A 203 2.48 8.50 22.17
CA LEU A 203 3.76 7.91 22.56
C LEU A 203 4.35 7.03 21.44
N LEU A 204 3.53 6.20 20.82
CA LEU A 204 3.94 5.33 19.72
C LEU A 204 4.36 6.14 18.49
N SER A 205 3.56 7.15 18.12
CA SER A 205 3.86 8.02 16.96
C SER A 205 5.11 8.86 17.18
N LEU A 206 5.32 9.34 18.42
CA LEU A 206 6.53 10.04 18.81
C LEU A 206 7.76 9.13 18.74
N PHE A 207 7.61 7.87 19.20
CA PHE A 207 8.66 6.87 19.08
C PHE A 207 9.00 6.56 17.62
N ASP A 208 8.00 6.31 16.76
CA ASP A 208 8.19 6.13 15.32
C ASP A 208 8.95 7.31 14.72
N TYR A 209 8.49 8.54 14.99
CA TYR A 209 9.15 9.75 14.51
C TYR A 209 10.64 9.82 14.90
N PHE A 210 10.97 9.63 16.17
CA PHE A 210 12.35 9.73 16.64
C PHE A 210 13.22 8.60 16.13
N TYR A 211 12.76 7.35 16.22
CA TYR A 211 13.51 6.21 15.72
C TYR A 211 13.75 6.33 14.22
N ARG A 212 12.72 6.72 13.47
CA ARG A 212 12.81 6.92 12.03
C ARG A 212 13.87 7.97 11.69
N THR A 213 13.87 9.10 12.39
CA THR A 213 14.77 10.23 12.12
C THR A 213 16.20 9.98 12.55
N ILE A 214 16.43 9.31 13.69
CA ILE A 214 17.75 9.19 14.32
C ILE A 214 18.46 7.89 13.93
N VAL A 215 17.71 6.83 13.61
CA VAL A 215 18.28 5.49 13.35
C VAL A 215 18.02 5.09 11.90
N TYR A 216 16.74 4.92 11.55
CA TYR A 216 16.36 4.30 10.30
C TYR A 216 16.76 5.10 9.05
N LEU A 217 16.43 6.39 8.96
CA LEU A 217 16.79 7.22 7.80
C LEU A 217 18.32 7.35 7.66
N PRO A 218 19.11 7.57 8.73
CA PRO A 218 20.58 7.51 8.64
C PRO A 218 21.16 6.18 8.14
N ASP A 219 20.61 5.04 8.57
CA ASP A 219 21.03 3.71 8.08
C ASP A 219 20.71 3.54 6.58
N THR A 220 19.51 3.98 6.19
CA THR A 220 19.04 3.93 4.81
C THR A 220 19.83 4.89 3.91
N ASN A 221 20.21 6.05 4.45
CA ASN A 221 21.08 7.02 3.78
C ASN A 221 22.47 6.43 3.55
N ARG A 222 23.09 5.83 4.58
CA ARG A 222 24.40 5.15 4.43
C ARG A 222 24.36 4.08 3.34
N LEU A 223 23.27 3.31 3.28
CA LEU A 223 23.07 2.31 2.23
C LEU A 223 23.01 2.94 0.83
N ALA A 224 22.22 4.00 0.64
CA ALA A 224 22.11 4.70 -0.64
C ALA A 224 23.45 5.32 -1.07
N GLN A 225 24.12 6.05 -0.17
CA GLN A 225 25.42 6.67 -0.42
C GLN A 225 26.48 5.64 -0.82
N LYS A 226 26.50 4.47 -0.17
CA LYS A 226 27.39 3.35 -0.53
C LYS A 226 27.06 2.79 -1.92
N ALA A 227 25.79 2.54 -2.22
CA ALA A 227 25.38 1.93 -3.49
C ALA A 227 25.65 2.83 -4.71
N PHE A 228 25.61 4.15 -4.52
CA PHE A 228 25.81 5.15 -5.57
C PHE A 228 27.15 5.89 -5.45
N ALA A 229 28.14 5.35 -4.73
CA ALA A 229 29.41 6.03 -4.47
C ALA A 229 30.18 6.45 -5.73
N GLU A 230 30.11 5.65 -6.81
CA GLU A 230 30.72 6.01 -8.11
C GLU A 230 30.07 7.28 -8.71
N LEU A 231 28.75 7.42 -8.57
CA LEU A 231 28.03 8.62 -9.00
C LEU A 231 28.49 9.84 -8.20
N ALA A 232 28.74 9.68 -6.89
CA ALA A 232 29.25 10.74 -6.03
C ALA A 232 30.65 11.20 -6.46
N ALA A 233 31.52 10.27 -6.86
CA ALA A 233 32.85 10.59 -7.37
C ALA A 233 32.80 11.39 -8.68
N GLU A 234 31.80 11.16 -9.52
CA GLU A 234 31.61 11.85 -10.80
C GLU A 234 30.90 13.20 -10.68
N ARG A 235 29.84 13.27 -9.87
CA ARG A 235 28.91 14.42 -9.80
C ARG A 235 29.03 15.26 -8.54
N GLY A 236 29.87 14.85 -7.59
CA GLY A 236 30.02 15.48 -6.29
C GLY A 236 29.06 14.91 -5.24
N PRO A 237 28.88 15.62 -4.11
CA PRO A 237 28.05 15.14 -3.00
C PRO A 237 26.62 14.78 -3.44
N LEU A 238 26.16 13.59 -3.04
CA LEU A 238 24.79 13.13 -3.30
C LEU A 238 23.83 13.66 -2.23
N PRO A 239 22.57 13.94 -2.56
CA PRO A 239 21.57 14.34 -1.59
C PRO A 239 21.32 13.23 -0.56
N SER A 240 20.86 13.62 0.62
CA SER A 240 20.43 12.64 1.62
C SER A 240 19.09 12.02 1.23
N VAL A 241 18.77 10.83 1.78
CA VAL A 241 17.47 10.20 1.56
C VAL A 241 16.31 11.05 2.11
N GLU A 242 16.55 11.83 3.16
CA GLU A 242 15.60 12.79 3.72
C GLU A 242 15.29 13.93 2.74
N GLU A 243 16.31 14.50 2.08
CA GLU A 243 16.12 15.48 1.01
C GLU A 243 15.34 14.86 -0.17
N LEU A 244 15.65 13.61 -0.52
CA LEU A 244 14.94 12.88 -1.58
C LEU A 244 13.49 12.57 -1.23
N GLN A 245 13.17 12.26 0.03
CA GLN A 245 11.78 12.13 0.48
C GLN A 245 10.98 13.41 0.25
N GLN A 246 11.59 14.57 0.50
CA GLN A 246 10.98 15.87 0.25
C GLN A 246 10.88 16.21 -1.25
N SER A 247 11.49 15.44 -2.15
CA SER A 247 11.37 15.62 -3.60
C SER A 247 10.17 14.87 -4.23
N VAL A 248 9.56 13.92 -3.52
CA VAL A 248 8.41 13.12 -3.99
C VAL A 248 7.20 13.99 -4.35
N SER A 249 6.86 14.08 -5.64
CA SER A 249 5.88 15.05 -6.15
C SER A 249 4.43 14.71 -5.80
N VAL A 250 4.08 13.42 -5.87
CA VAL A 250 2.77 12.88 -5.51
C VAL A 250 2.97 11.52 -4.84
N ILE A 251 2.18 11.23 -3.80
CA ILE A 251 2.04 9.90 -3.21
C ILE A 251 0.64 9.39 -3.54
N LEU A 252 0.57 8.33 -4.34
CA LEU A 252 -0.65 7.58 -4.59
C LEU A 252 -0.83 6.60 -3.43
N VAL A 253 -1.80 6.87 -2.55
CA VAL A 253 -2.05 6.09 -1.33
C VAL A 253 -3.15 5.08 -1.61
N ASN A 254 -2.91 3.79 -1.35
CA ASN A 254 -3.93 2.74 -1.50
C ASN A 254 -5.02 2.84 -0.42
N SER A 255 -5.73 3.96 -0.34
CA SER A 255 -6.77 4.22 0.68
C SER A 255 -8.02 4.84 0.06
N HIS A 256 -9.08 4.85 0.86
CA HIS A 256 -10.39 5.39 0.49
C HIS A 256 -10.92 6.27 1.62
N PRO A 257 -11.58 7.40 1.34
CA PRO A 257 -12.17 8.25 2.38
C PRO A 257 -13.12 7.51 3.32
N ILE A 258 -13.86 6.52 2.83
CA ILE A 258 -14.79 5.75 3.68
C ILE A 258 -14.08 4.86 4.71
N LEU A 259 -12.79 4.54 4.50
CA LEU A 259 -12.01 3.65 5.36
C LEU A 259 -11.30 4.35 6.50
N ASN A 260 -11.13 5.66 6.41
CA ASN A 260 -10.38 6.44 7.37
C ASN A 260 -11.29 7.46 8.02
N ALA A 261 -11.06 7.70 9.29
CA ALA A 261 -11.58 8.87 9.95
C ALA A 261 -11.23 10.15 9.15
N PRO A 262 -12.14 11.14 9.10
CA PRO A 262 -11.85 12.43 8.51
C PRO A 262 -10.56 13.04 9.08
N ARG A 263 -9.65 13.42 8.19
CA ARG A 263 -8.33 13.95 8.57
C ARG A 263 -7.85 15.02 7.60
N PRO A 264 -6.92 15.90 8.03
CA PRO A 264 -6.25 16.81 7.12
C PRO A 264 -5.56 16.03 6.00
N THR A 265 -5.72 16.52 4.77
CA THR A 265 -5.06 16.00 3.58
C THR A 265 -4.57 17.16 2.71
N ILE A 266 -3.71 16.85 1.75
CA ILE A 266 -3.13 17.80 0.80
C ILE A 266 -3.19 17.19 -0.60
N ARG A 267 -3.25 18.04 -1.64
CA ARG A 267 -3.42 17.61 -3.04
C ARG A 267 -2.38 16.58 -3.51
N GLY A 268 -1.17 16.59 -2.96
CA GLY A 268 -0.12 15.61 -3.28
C GLY A 268 -0.34 14.21 -2.68
N LEU A 269 -1.34 14.01 -1.81
CA LEU A 269 -1.75 12.71 -1.28
C LEU A 269 -3.07 12.30 -1.96
N VAL A 270 -3.02 11.29 -2.81
CA VAL A 270 -4.15 10.89 -3.66
C VAL A 270 -4.61 9.49 -3.29
N ASP A 271 -5.88 9.34 -2.92
CA ASP A 271 -6.49 8.08 -2.52
C ASP A 271 -6.85 7.22 -3.74
N ILE A 272 -6.16 6.10 -3.93
CA ILE A 272 -6.28 5.22 -5.11
C ILE A 272 -6.78 3.81 -4.77
N ALA A 273 -7.46 3.62 -3.63
CA ALA A 273 -8.05 2.33 -3.28
C ALA A 273 -8.92 1.80 -4.43
N GLY A 274 -8.74 0.53 -4.76
CA GLY A 274 -9.48 -0.14 -5.83
C GLY A 274 -8.87 0.02 -7.23
N ALA A 275 -7.73 0.70 -7.40
CA ALA A 275 -7.11 0.86 -8.73
C ALA A 275 -6.76 -0.47 -9.42
N HIS A 276 -6.53 -1.55 -8.66
CA HIS A 276 -6.28 -2.89 -9.20
C HIS A 276 -7.56 -3.60 -9.69
N ILE A 277 -8.74 -3.15 -9.25
CA ILE A 277 -10.02 -3.76 -9.57
C ILE A 277 -10.37 -3.42 -11.02
N ARG A 278 -10.56 -4.45 -11.83
CA ARG A 278 -10.91 -4.31 -13.26
C ARG A 278 -12.33 -4.81 -13.50
N ALA A 279 -12.89 -4.42 -14.64
CA ALA A 279 -14.14 -4.98 -15.11
C ALA A 279 -14.04 -6.53 -15.11
N PRO A 280 -15.03 -7.22 -14.53
CA PRO A 280 -14.94 -8.66 -14.36
C PRO A 280 -14.92 -9.37 -15.71
N LYS A 281 -14.08 -10.39 -15.83
CA LYS A 281 -14.00 -11.24 -17.02
C LYS A 281 -14.86 -12.50 -16.84
N PRO A 282 -15.30 -13.15 -17.94
CA PRO A 282 -15.99 -14.42 -17.84
C PRO A 282 -15.15 -15.46 -17.08
N LEU A 283 -15.76 -16.10 -16.08
CA LEU A 283 -15.13 -17.20 -15.35
C LEU A 283 -14.88 -18.40 -16.29
N PRO A 284 -13.81 -19.19 -16.06
CA PRO A 284 -13.61 -20.47 -16.75
C PRO A 284 -14.85 -21.36 -16.63
N ASP A 285 -15.23 -22.06 -17.70
CA ASP A 285 -16.53 -22.74 -17.82
C ASP A 285 -16.87 -23.64 -16.64
N GLU A 286 -15.93 -24.43 -16.15
CA GLU A 286 -16.14 -25.32 -15.01
C GLU A 286 -16.41 -24.55 -13.69
N LEU A 287 -15.70 -23.44 -13.47
CA LEU A 287 -15.91 -22.59 -12.30
C LEU A 287 -17.24 -21.83 -12.43
N ARG A 288 -17.56 -21.33 -13.62
CA ARG A 288 -18.84 -20.67 -13.91
C ARG A 288 -20.00 -21.63 -13.64
N GLN A 289 -20.00 -22.82 -14.23
CA GLN A 289 -21.03 -23.83 -14.02
C GLN A 289 -21.15 -24.19 -12.53
N PHE A 290 -20.00 -24.36 -11.86
CA PHE A 290 -20.01 -24.65 -10.43
C PHE A 290 -20.68 -23.53 -9.61
N MET A 291 -20.49 -22.27 -9.97
CA MET A 291 -21.07 -21.14 -9.25
C MET A 291 -22.53 -20.86 -9.65
N ASP A 292 -22.90 -21.05 -10.92
CA ASP A 292 -24.26 -20.84 -11.45
C ASP A 292 -25.26 -21.81 -10.83
N GLU A 293 -24.88 -23.07 -10.65
CA GLU A 293 -25.72 -24.13 -10.08
C GLU A 293 -25.72 -24.13 -8.53
N ALA A 294 -25.39 -23.01 -7.89
CA ALA A 294 -25.35 -22.86 -6.43
C ALA A 294 -26.63 -22.17 -5.90
N PRO A 295 -27.76 -22.87 -5.69
CA PRO A 295 -29.04 -22.24 -5.32
C PRO A 295 -29.02 -21.55 -3.96
N HIS A 296 -28.10 -21.94 -3.08
CA HIS A 296 -27.92 -21.36 -1.75
C HIS A 296 -26.76 -20.35 -1.69
N GLY A 297 -26.18 -20.00 -2.84
CA GLY A 297 -25.03 -19.12 -2.98
C GLY A 297 -23.67 -19.82 -2.85
N VAL A 298 -22.64 -19.02 -3.06
CA VAL A 298 -21.23 -19.40 -3.09
C VAL A 298 -20.48 -18.67 -1.98
N ILE A 299 -19.65 -19.42 -1.27
CA ILE A 299 -18.64 -18.89 -0.35
C ILE A 299 -17.29 -18.98 -1.06
N TYR A 300 -16.57 -17.87 -1.13
CA TYR A 300 -15.19 -17.89 -1.61
C TYR A 300 -14.24 -17.86 -0.41
N PHE A 301 -13.23 -18.73 -0.41
CA PHE A 301 -12.21 -18.79 0.65
C PHE A 301 -10.81 -18.60 0.08
N SER A 302 -10.12 -17.56 0.57
CA SER A 302 -8.74 -17.28 0.20
C SER A 302 -7.95 -16.60 1.31
N LEU A 303 -6.76 -17.13 1.61
CA LEU A 303 -5.81 -16.52 2.54
C LEU A 303 -4.80 -15.59 1.86
N GLY A 304 -4.97 -15.30 0.56
CA GLY A 304 -4.09 -14.41 -0.20
C GLY A 304 -2.95 -15.13 -0.91
N ALA A 305 -1.88 -14.40 -1.24
CA ALA A 305 -0.74 -14.94 -1.98
C ALA A 305 0.45 -15.33 -1.09
N TYR A 306 0.57 -14.69 0.09
CA TYR A 306 1.64 -14.94 1.05
C TYR A 306 1.28 -16.05 2.05
N MET A 307 0.11 -15.94 2.71
CA MET A 307 -0.44 -17.01 3.55
C MET A 307 -1.00 -18.10 2.64
N GLN A 308 -0.20 -19.12 2.35
CA GLN A 308 -0.63 -20.22 1.48
C GLN A 308 -1.47 -21.21 2.29
N SER A 309 -2.61 -21.63 1.74
CA SER A 309 -3.45 -22.68 2.33
C SER A 309 -2.75 -24.04 2.31
N SER A 310 -1.81 -24.24 1.38
CA SER A 310 -1.01 -25.47 1.27
C SER A 310 -0.11 -25.75 2.47
N VAL A 311 0.33 -24.72 3.19
CA VAL A 311 1.18 -24.86 4.39
C VAL A 311 0.37 -24.78 5.69
N MET A 312 -0.96 -24.82 5.58
CA MET A 312 -1.87 -24.84 6.72
C MET A 312 -1.73 -26.14 7.52
N PRO A 313 -1.79 -26.10 8.87
CA PRO A 313 -1.87 -27.32 9.69
C PRO A 313 -3.00 -28.24 9.24
N VAL A 314 -2.69 -29.53 9.07
CA VAL A 314 -3.62 -30.56 8.58
C VAL A 314 -4.90 -30.61 9.41
N GLU A 315 -4.79 -30.53 10.73
CA GLU A 315 -5.94 -30.51 11.65
C GLU A 315 -6.92 -29.36 11.34
N LYS A 316 -6.39 -28.15 11.09
CA LYS A 316 -7.21 -26.98 10.75
C LYS A 316 -7.82 -27.13 9.37
N ARG A 317 -7.06 -27.63 8.39
CA ARG A 317 -7.54 -27.91 7.04
C ARG A 317 -8.72 -28.90 7.06
N ASP A 318 -8.57 -30.01 7.79
CA ASP A 318 -9.58 -31.07 7.86
C ASP A 318 -10.82 -30.58 8.61
N THR A 319 -10.65 -29.77 9.66
CA THR A 319 -11.76 -29.07 10.34
C THR A 319 -12.53 -28.15 9.40
N ILE A 320 -11.83 -27.34 8.60
CA ILE A 320 -12.43 -26.44 7.61
C ILE A 320 -13.23 -27.22 6.57
N LEU A 321 -12.66 -28.30 6.01
CA LEU A 321 -13.35 -29.18 5.05
C LEU A 321 -14.59 -29.81 5.66
N LYS A 322 -14.51 -30.29 6.90
CA LYS A 322 -15.64 -30.87 7.61
C LYS A 322 -16.77 -29.86 7.76
N VAL A 323 -16.47 -28.63 8.20
CA VAL A 323 -17.48 -27.56 8.29
C VAL A 323 -18.07 -27.24 6.92
N PHE A 324 -17.24 -27.04 5.89
CA PHE A 324 -17.71 -26.76 4.53
C PHE A 324 -18.62 -27.87 3.98
N GLY A 325 -18.32 -29.14 4.27
CA GLY A 325 -19.15 -30.28 3.85
C GLY A 325 -20.55 -30.32 4.48
N THR A 326 -20.80 -29.55 5.55
CA THR A 326 -22.12 -29.42 6.18
C THR A 326 -22.95 -28.27 5.62
N LEU A 327 -22.35 -27.41 4.79
CA LEU A 327 -23.02 -26.22 4.25
C LEU A 327 -23.88 -26.59 3.03
N GLN A 328 -25.00 -25.88 2.88
CA GLN A 328 -25.82 -25.94 1.66
C GLN A 328 -25.20 -25.13 0.51
N GLN A 329 -24.32 -24.18 0.84
CA GLN A 329 -23.56 -23.36 -0.10
C GLN A 329 -22.51 -24.19 -0.82
N ARG A 330 -22.20 -23.77 -2.06
CA ARG A 330 -20.98 -24.21 -2.73
C ARG A 330 -19.80 -23.37 -2.22
N VAL A 331 -18.62 -23.97 -2.11
CA VAL A 331 -17.41 -23.30 -1.63
C VAL A 331 -16.34 -23.35 -2.70
N VAL A 332 -15.80 -22.20 -3.08
CA VAL A 332 -14.61 -22.12 -3.92
C VAL A 332 -13.42 -21.80 -3.02
N TRP A 333 -12.45 -22.69 -2.93
CA TRP A 333 -11.26 -22.53 -2.09
C TRP A 333 -10.00 -22.40 -2.94
N LYS A 334 -9.34 -21.24 -2.86
CA LYS A 334 -8.00 -21.05 -3.43
C LYS A 334 -6.94 -21.78 -2.60
N PHE A 335 -6.19 -22.68 -3.25
CA PHE A 335 -5.20 -23.54 -2.61
C PHE A 335 -3.95 -23.72 -3.49
N GLU A 336 -2.77 -23.33 -3.03
CA GLU A 336 -1.62 -23.02 -3.89
C GLU A 336 -0.86 -24.22 -4.47
N ASP A 337 -1.17 -25.44 -4.04
CA ASP A 337 -0.51 -26.66 -4.52
C ASP A 337 -1.50 -27.64 -5.18
N ASP A 338 -0.94 -28.66 -5.84
CA ASP A 338 -1.70 -29.75 -6.47
C ASP A 338 -1.81 -30.96 -5.54
N THR A 339 -1.60 -30.77 -4.22
CA THR A 339 -1.68 -31.86 -3.25
C THR A 339 -3.08 -32.43 -3.26
N LYS A 340 -3.18 -33.74 -3.44
CA LYS A 340 -4.46 -34.45 -3.33
C LYS A 340 -4.93 -34.39 -1.89
N ILE A 341 -5.75 -33.39 -1.59
CA ILE A 341 -6.50 -33.29 -0.34
C ILE A 341 -7.50 -34.46 -0.35
N GLY A 342 -7.36 -35.38 0.60
CA GLY A 342 -8.34 -36.45 0.78
C GLY A 342 -9.67 -35.88 1.27
N ASN A 343 -10.79 -36.53 0.92
CA ASN A 343 -12.12 -36.23 1.46
C ASN A 343 -12.64 -34.81 1.20
N VAL A 344 -12.35 -34.22 0.04
CA VAL A 344 -12.97 -32.95 -0.38
C VAL A 344 -14.48 -33.16 -0.56
N PRO A 345 -15.35 -32.44 0.17
CA PRO A 345 -16.80 -32.57 0.02
C PRO A 345 -17.26 -32.18 -1.39
N PRO A 346 -18.38 -32.76 -1.91
CA PRO A 346 -18.84 -32.51 -3.28
C PRO A 346 -19.26 -31.05 -3.54
N ASN A 347 -19.57 -30.28 -2.50
CA ASN A 347 -19.89 -28.86 -2.57
C ASN A 347 -18.64 -27.95 -2.48
N VAL A 348 -17.42 -28.50 -2.44
CA VAL A 348 -16.18 -27.75 -2.35
C VAL A 348 -15.35 -27.92 -3.62
N MET A 349 -15.03 -26.81 -4.28
CA MET A 349 -14.13 -26.75 -5.43
C MET A 349 -12.81 -26.13 -5.03
N ILE A 350 -11.73 -26.92 -5.12
CA ILE A 350 -10.37 -26.47 -4.82
C ILE A 350 -9.68 -26.03 -6.12
N ARG A 351 -9.04 -24.86 -6.09
CA ARG A 351 -8.38 -24.27 -7.26
C ARG A 351 -7.04 -23.66 -6.90
N LYS A 352 -6.02 -23.99 -7.69
CA LYS A 352 -4.70 -23.34 -7.62
C LYS A 352 -4.73 -21.87 -7.97
N TRP A 353 -5.41 -21.57 -9.08
CA TRP A 353 -5.66 -20.21 -9.51
C TRP A 353 -7.15 -19.94 -9.49
N ALA A 354 -7.55 -18.89 -8.79
CA ALA A 354 -8.93 -18.44 -8.66
C ALA A 354 -8.97 -16.95 -9.02
N PRO A 355 -9.72 -16.54 -10.07
CA PRO A 355 -9.84 -15.13 -10.44
C PRO A 355 -10.71 -14.40 -9.41
N GLN A 356 -10.09 -13.96 -8.31
CA GLN A 356 -10.77 -13.46 -7.12
C GLN A 356 -11.76 -12.32 -7.42
N ASN A 357 -11.34 -11.30 -8.17
CA ASN A 357 -12.21 -10.21 -8.59
C ASN A 357 -13.47 -10.72 -9.31
N ASP A 358 -13.32 -11.65 -10.25
CA ASP A 358 -14.42 -12.18 -11.06
C ASP A 358 -15.35 -13.08 -10.23
N ILE A 359 -14.80 -13.84 -9.26
CA ILE A 359 -15.58 -14.65 -8.31
C ILE A 359 -16.39 -13.73 -7.39
N LEU A 360 -15.78 -12.68 -6.85
CA LEU A 360 -16.47 -11.73 -5.97
C LEU A 360 -17.55 -10.92 -6.72
N ALA A 361 -17.34 -10.65 -8.01
CA ALA A 361 -18.32 -10.01 -8.89
C ALA A 361 -19.53 -10.92 -9.22
N HIS A 362 -19.40 -12.23 -9.05
CA HIS A 362 -20.45 -13.18 -9.41
C HIS A 362 -21.69 -13.03 -8.52
N ASN A 363 -22.88 -13.01 -9.12
CA ASN A 363 -24.15 -12.76 -8.40
C ASN A 363 -24.44 -13.76 -7.28
N ASN A 364 -23.95 -15.00 -7.40
CA ASN A 364 -24.14 -16.03 -6.38
C ASN A 364 -23.12 -15.94 -5.23
N THR A 365 -22.09 -15.09 -5.29
CA THR A 365 -21.13 -14.96 -4.20
C THR A 365 -21.72 -14.16 -3.04
N ILE A 366 -21.90 -14.82 -1.90
CA ILE A 366 -22.63 -14.26 -0.74
C ILE A 366 -21.76 -14.07 0.50
N LEU A 367 -20.58 -14.68 0.53
CA LEU A 367 -19.63 -14.53 1.63
C LEU A 367 -18.21 -14.74 1.12
N PHE A 368 -17.30 -13.87 1.56
CA PHE A 368 -15.88 -14.04 1.39
C PHE A 368 -15.25 -14.41 2.73
N ILE A 369 -14.42 -15.45 2.77
CA ILE A 369 -13.57 -15.76 3.91
C ILE A 369 -12.15 -15.37 3.51
N SER A 370 -11.57 -14.40 4.22
CA SER A 370 -10.36 -13.69 3.79
C SER A 370 -9.38 -13.50 4.93
N HIS A 371 -8.08 -13.51 4.63
CA HIS A 371 -7.06 -13.08 5.60
C HIS A 371 -7.09 -11.59 5.94
N GLY A 372 -7.84 -10.74 5.22
CA GLY A 372 -7.93 -9.30 5.52
C GLY A 372 -6.84 -8.42 4.90
N GLY A 373 -6.07 -8.94 3.94
CA GLY A 373 -5.19 -8.11 3.13
C GLY A 373 -5.97 -7.02 2.38
N GLN A 374 -5.32 -5.89 2.15
CA GLN A 374 -5.97 -4.68 1.65
C GLN A 374 -6.71 -4.86 0.31
N PHE A 375 -6.17 -5.67 -0.60
CA PHE A 375 -6.77 -5.86 -1.93
C PHE A 375 -8.06 -6.65 -1.88
N GLY A 376 -8.02 -7.84 -1.30
CA GLY A 376 -9.22 -8.66 -1.17
C GLY A 376 -10.30 -7.95 -0.37
N THR A 377 -9.91 -7.12 0.58
CA THR A 377 -10.84 -6.24 1.32
C THR A 377 -11.49 -5.23 0.36
N PHE A 378 -10.73 -4.57 -0.51
CA PHE A 378 -11.28 -3.60 -1.47
C PHE A 378 -12.13 -4.26 -2.56
N GLU A 379 -11.76 -5.45 -3.05
CA GLU A 379 -12.59 -6.21 -3.99
C GLU A 379 -13.92 -6.62 -3.34
N ALA A 380 -13.89 -7.06 -2.07
CA ALA A 380 -15.10 -7.40 -1.33
C ALA A 380 -15.99 -6.17 -1.09
N MET A 381 -15.40 -5.02 -0.78
CA MET A 381 -16.11 -3.75 -0.67
C MET A 381 -16.72 -3.34 -2.02
N HIS A 382 -15.93 -3.36 -3.10
CA HIS A 382 -16.37 -2.98 -4.44
C HIS A 382 -17.58 -3.82 -4.89
N HIS A 383 -17.52 -5.14 -4.75
CA HIS A 383 -18.61 -6.05 -5.15
C HIS A 383 -19.72 -6.19 -4.11
N GLY A 384 -19.53 -5.61 -2.92
CA GLY A 384 -20.50 -5.62 -1.83
C GLY A 384 -20.76 -7.03 -1.28
N VAL A 385 -19.68 -7.74 -0.96
CA VAL A 385 -19.69 -9.10 -0.42
C VAL A 385 -19.33 -9.06 1.07
N PRO A 386 -20.20 -9.56 1.98
CA PRO A 386 -19.87 -9.74 3.39
C PRO A 386 -18.59 -10.55 3.59
N THR A 387 -17.81 -10.25 4.61
CA THR A 387 -16.50 -10.89 4.80
C THR A 387 -16.26 -11.43 6.20
N LEU A 388 -15.86 -12.70 6.33
CA LEU A 388 -15.30 -13.27 7.54
C LEU A 388 -13.77 -13.18 7.47
N PHE A 389 -13.18 -12.36 8.32
CA PHE A 389 -11.73 -12.13 8.35
C PHE A 389 -10.98 -13.10 9.26
N MET A 390 -9.82 -13.56 8.80
CA MET A 390 -8.83 -14.36 9.51
C MET A 390 -7.45 -13.71 9.44
N PRO A 391 -7.21 -12.61 10.17
CA PRO A 391 -5.96 -11.85 10.07
C PRO A 391 -4.78 -12.55 10.75
N PHE A 392 -3.60 -12.37 10.18
CA PHE A 392 -2.33 -12.95 10.64
C PHE A 392 -1.27 -11.90 10.97
N PHE A 393 -1.05 -10.92 10.08
CA PHE A 393 0.04 -9.94 10.24
C PHE A 393 -0.24 -8.63 9.49
N GLY A 394 0.68 -7.67 9.63
CA GLY A 394 0.64 -6.42 8.89
C GLY A 394 -0.62 -5.59 9.19
N ASP A 395 -1.24 -5.09 8.14
CA ASP A 395 -2.45 -4.26 8.15
C ASP A 395 -3.76 -5.06 8.32
N GLN A 396 -3.71 -6.40 8.27
CA GLN A 396 -4.88 -7.27 8.19
C GLN A 396 -5.84 -7.13 9.38
N ASN A 397 -5.30 -7.04 10.61
CA ASN A 397 -6.13 -6.85 11.81
C ASN A 397 -6.89 -5.52 11.77
N ARG A 398 -6.20 -4.45 11.40
CA ARG A 398 -6.80 -3.11 11.27
C ARG A 398 -7.89 -3.08 10.21
N ASN A 399 -7.66 -3.72 9.06
CA ASN A 399 -8.65 -3.81 7.99
C ASN A 399 -9.91 -4.58 8.44
N ALA A 400 -9.72 -5.70 9.14
CA ALA A 400 -10.81 -6.50 9.69
C ALA A 400 -11.62 -5.71 10.73
N ASP A 401 -10.95 -5.01 11.65
CA ASP A 401 -11.60 -4.22 12.69
C ASP A 401 -12.42 -3.07 12.11
N ARG A 402 -11.90 -2.38 11.08
CA ARG A 402 -12.65 -1.35 10.33
C ARG A 402 -13.88 -1.93 9.65
N ALA A 403 -13.75 -3.07 8.99
CA ALA A 403 -14.87 -3.71 8.30
C ALA A 403 -15.98 -4.19 9.27
N ILE A 404 -15.61 -4.65 10.46
CA ILE A 404 -16.56 -4.98 11.54
C ILE A 404 -17.32 -3.74 11.98
N ARG A 405 -16.63 -2.61 12.20
CA ARG A 405 -17.27 -1.34 12.57
C ARG A 405 -18.23 -0.85 11.49
N MET A 406 -17.90 -1.06 10.22
CA MET A 406 -18.80 -0.76 9.09
C MET A 406 -20.01 -1.71 9.00
N GLY A 407 -20.01 -2.81 9.75
CA GLY A 407 -21.15 -3.71 9.92
C GLY A 407 -21.30 -4.79 8.83
N PHE A 408 -20.31 -4.98 7.96
CA PHE A 408 -20.39 -5.99 6.89
C PHE A 408 -19.51 -7.23 7.13
N ALA A 409 -18.83 -7.30 8.28
CA ALA A 409 -17.84 -8.33 8.54
C ALA A 409 -17.84 -8.88 9.97
N ARG A 410 -17.22 -10.05 10.14
CA ARG A 410 -16.78 -10.62 11.42
C ARG A 410 -15.29 -10.95 11.34
N LYS A 411 -14.64 -11.15 12.48
CA LYS A 411 -13.24 -11.60 12.59
C LYS A 411 -13.17 -12.85 13.46
N MET A 412 -12.29 -13.77 13.09
CA MET A 412 -11.93 -14.96 13.85
C MET A 412 -10.41 -15.13 13.79
N LEU A 413 -9.78 -15.49 14.91
CA LEU A 413 -8.36 -15.86 14.88
C LEU A 413 -8.23 -17.27 14.32
N PHE A 414 -7.17 -17.50 13.54
CA PHE A 414 -6.91 -18.80 12.93
C PHE A 414 -6.76 -19.92 13.97
N VAL A 415 -6.13 -19.61 15.11
CA VAL A 415 -5.96 -20.55 16.23
C VAL A 415 -7.29 -21.02 16.82
N ASP A 416 -8.35 -20.21 16.73
CA ASP A 416 -9.68 -20.49 17.29
C ASP A 416 -10.55 -21.35 16.36
N ILE A 417 -10.06 -21.74 15.17
CA ILE A 417 -10.80 -22.59 14.24
C ILE A 417 -11.08 -23.95 14.88
N ALA A 418 -12.35 -24.18 15.18
CA ALA A 418 -12.95 -25.44 15.58
C ALA A 418 -14.29 -25.57 14.84
N GLU A 419 -14.87 -26.77 14.77
CA GLU A 419 -16.12 -26.99 14.02
C GLU A 419 -17.24 -26.04 14.47
N GLU A 420 -17.46 -25.94 15.78
CA GLU A 420 -18.50 -25.08 16.36
C GLU A 420 -18.22 -23.59 16.12
N SER A 421 -16.99 -23.14 16.36
CA SER A 421 -16.64 -21.73 16.25
C SER A 421 -16.64 -21.27 14.79
N PHE A 422 -16.06 -22.05 13.88
CA PHE A 422 -15.95 -21.69 12.47
C PHE A 422 -17.30 -21.81 11.76
N GLY A 423 -17.99 -22.94 11.93
CA GLY A 423 -19.33 -23.16 11.38
C GLY A 423 -20.35 -22.17 11.94
N GLY A 424 -20.28 -21.88 13.24
CA GLY A 424 -21.15 -20.89 13.89
C GLY A 424 -20.93 -19.46 13.38
N ASN A 425 -19.70 -19.06 13.07
CA ASN A 425 -19.43 -17.75 12.46
C ASN A 425 -20.05 -17.63 11.06
N ILE A 426 -19.86 -18.64 10.21
CA ILE A 426 -20.45 -18.69 8.87
C ILE A 426 -21.98 -18.66 8.96
N ALA A 427 -22.57 -19.55 9.75
CA ALA A 427 -24.02 -19.64 9.90
C ALA A 427 -24.66 -18.32 10.37
N ALA A 428 -24.05 -17.66 11.36
CA ALA A 428 -24.53 -16.38 11.85
C ALA A 428 -24.46 -15.27 10.79
N MET A 429 -23.40 -15.22 9.97
CA MET A 429 -23.30 -14.23 8.90
C MET A 429 -24.29 -14.48 7.76
N LEU A 430 -24.55 -15.75 7.43
CA LEU A 430 -25.53 -16.13 6.41
C LEU A 430 -26.97 -15.91 6.88
N ALA A 431 -27.25 -16.10 8.17
CA ALA A 431 -28.59 -15.89 8.73
C ALA A 431 -28.95 -14.40 8.89
N ASP A 432 -27.98 -13.56 9.26
CA ASP A 432 -28.20 -12.14 9.50
C ASP A 432 -28.02 -11.30 8.22
N LYS A 433 -29.15 -10.96 7.60
CA LYS A 433 -29.21 -10.15 6.37
C LYS A 433 -28.60 -8.75 6.51
N ARG A 434 -28.33 -8.28 7.72
CA ARG A 434 -27.67 -6.97 7.94
C ARG A 434 -26.28 -6.96 7.34
N TYR A 435 -25.51 -8.06 7.40
CA TYR A 435 -24.18 -8.12 6.79
C TYR A 435 -24.23 -7.88 5.28
N TYR A 436 -25.14 -8.57 4.58
CA TYR A 436 -25.34 -8.39 3.14
C TYR A 436 -25.79 -6.97 2.79
N SER A 437 -26.78 -6.45 3.53
CA SER A 437 -27.33 -5.11 3.29
C SER A 437 -26.27 -4.02 3.49
N ARG A 438 -25.46 -4.16 4.55
CA ARG A 438 -24.31 -3.27 4.82
C ARG A 438 -23.23 -3.40 3.77
N ALA A 439 -22.90 -4.61 3.32
CA ALA A 439 -21.91 -4.79 2.24
C ALA A 439 -22.34 -4.07 0.95
N LYS A 440 -23.62 -4.16 0.57
CA LYS A 440 -24.16 -3.44 -0.61
C LYS A 440 -24.25 -1.93 -0.42
N GLU A 441 -24.40 -1.44 0.80
CA GLU A 441 -24.28 -0.01 1.09
C GLU A 441 -22.83 0.46 0.98
N ILE A 442 -21.88 -0.26 1.55
CA ILE A 442 -20.45 0.05 1.46
C ILE A 442 -19.97 0.01 0.02
N SER A 443 -20.43 -0.95 -0.80
CA SER A 443 -20.13 -0.99 -2.23
C SER A 443 -20.54 0.29 -2.95
N ARG A 444 -21.78 0.76 -2.74
CA ARG A 444 -22.24 2.03 -3.32
C ARG A 444 -21.38 3.21 -2.88
N LEU A 445 -21.00 3.28 -1.61
CA LEU A 445 -20.14 4.36 -1.10
C LEU A 445 -18.68 4.26 -1.60
N PHE A 446 -18.19 3.06 -1.86
CA PHE A 446 -16.83 2.81 -2.34
C PHE A 446 -16.67 3.09 -3.83
N THR A 447 -17.73 2.87 -4.61
CA THR A 447 -17.71 3.07 -6.07
C THR A 447 -18.24 4.44 -6.50
N ASP A 448 -18.92 5.18 -5.62
CA ASP A 448 -19.38 6.55 -5.89
C ASP A 448 -18.20 7.55 -5.84
N ARG A 449 -17.55 7.72 -6.99
CA ARG A 449 -16.35 8.55 -7.16
C ARG A 449 -16.46 9.38 -8.43
N ILE A 450 -15.78 10.52 -8.45
CA ILE A 450 -15.77 11.44 -9.60
C ILE A 450 -14.99 10.83 -10.78
N VAL A 451 -13.92 10.08 -10.49
CA VAL A 451 -13.03 9.45 -11.47
C VAL A 451 -12.68 8.04 -10.98
N GLU A 452 -12.48 7.12 -11.91
CA GLU A 452 -12.01 5.77 -11.58
C GLU A 452 -10.58 5.80 -10.99
N PRO A 453 -10.27 4.96 -9.99
CA PRO A 453 -9.02 5.11 -9.23
C PRO A 453 -7.74 4.89 -10.07
N MET A 454 -7.79 4.01 -11.07
CA MET A 454 -6.66 3.81 -11.98
C MET A 454 -6.48 5.02 -12.91
N ASP A 455 -7.56 5.59 -13.44
CA ASP A 455 -7.48 6.79 -14.29
C ASP A 455 -6.96 7.99 -13.52
N GLU A 456 -7.41 8.20 -12.28
CA GLU A 456 -6.89 9.25 -11.40
C GLU A 456 -5.40 9.06 -11.12
N SER A 457 -4.98 7.81 -10.87
CA SER A 457 -3.58 7.47 -10.67
C SER A 457 -2.71 7.86 -11.86
N ILE A 458 -3.12 7.45 -13.06
CA ILE A 458 -2.39 7.74 -14.29
C ILE A 458 -2.38 9.24 -14.58
N TYR A 459 -3.50 9.93 -14.35
CA TYR A 459 -3.56 11.38 -14.50
C TYR A 459 -2.47 12.08 -13.67
N TRP A 460 -2.30 11.69 -12.40
CA TRP A 460 -1.28 12.30 -11.54
C TRP A 460 0.15 11.89 -11.91
N ILE A 461 0.36 10.64 -12.34
CA ILE A 461 1.64 10.16 -12.87
C ILE A 461 2.07 11.00 -14.08
N GLU A 462 1.19 11.11 -15.08
CA GLU A 462 1.43 11.92 -16.28
C GLU A 462 1.50 13.41 -15.95
N TYR A 463 0.75 13.89 -14.95
CA TYR A 463 0.82 15.28 -14.51
C TYR A 463 2.24 15.64 -14.04
N VAL A 464 2.84 14.78 -13.22
CA VAL A 464 4.21 14.99 -12.72
C VAL A 464 5.21 14.91 -13.87
N ALA A 465 5.07 13.94 -14.77
CA ALA A 465 5.93 13.83 -15.95
C ALA A 465 5.84 15.07 -16.87
N ARG A 466 4.60 15.52 -17.18
CA ARG A 466 4.34 16.70 -18.02
C ARG A 466 4.98 17.99 -17.50
N HIS A 467 5.07 18.14 -16.18
CA HIS A 467 5.53 19.39 -15.55
C HIS A 467 6.95 19.30 -14.96
N GLY A 468 7.64 18.16 -15.13
CA GLY A 468 8.97 17.97 -14.56
C GLY A 468 8.98 17.99 -13.02
N GLY A 469 7.88 17.56 -12.38
CA GLY A 469 7.67 17.64 -10.94
C GLY A 469 6.36 18.32 -10.55
N ALA A 470 6.10 18.45 -9.24
CA ALA A 470 4.90 19.12 -8.73
C ALA A 470 5.13 19.88 -7.41
N ALA A 471 6.17 20.72 -7.36
CA ALA A 471 6.51 21.49 -6.16
C ALA A 471 5.36 22.39 -5.65
N HIS A 472 4.51 22.90 -6.55
CA HIS A 472 3.34 23.73 -6.23
C HIS A 472 2.17 22.95 -5.59
N LEU A 473 2.22 21.61 -5.54
CA LEU A 473 1.25 20.79 -4.82
C LEU A 473 1.65 20.55 -3.35
N LYS A 474 2.85 20.98 -2.97
CA LYS A 474 3.40 20.81 -1.62
C LYS A 474 3.20 22.05 -0.78
N SER A 475 3.06 21.83 0.52
CA SER A 475 3.07 22.93 1.48
C SER A 475 4.50 23.39 1.75
N LYS A 476 4.70 24.70 1.88
CA LYS A 476 5.96 25.28 2.37
C LYS A 476 6.33 24.82 3.77
N ALA A 477 5.38 24.26 4.51
CA ALA A 477 5.62 23.62 5.78
C ALA A 477 6.59 22.43 5.73
N VAL A 478 6.88 21.86 4.55
CA VAL A 478 7.93 20.82 4.41
C VAL A 478 9.33 21.33 4.80
N GLU A 479 9.55 22.65 4.69
CA GLU A 479 10.81 23.32 5.04
C GLU A 479 10.84 23.78 6.52
N LEU A 480 9.75 23.60 7.28
CA LEU A 480 9.64 24.07 8.67
C LEU A 480 10.01 22.98 9.67
N TYR A 481 10.64 23.39 10.77
CA TYR A 481 10.73 22.54 11.95
C TYR A 481 9.35 22.35 12.60
N TRP A 482 9.15 21.22 13.30
CA TRP A 482 7.87 20.91 13.96
C TRP A 482 7.41 22.03 14.91
N PHE A 483 8.32 22.69 15.64
CA PHE A 483 7.97 23.77 16.55
C PHE A 483 7.57 25.06 15.84
N GLN A 484 8.07 25.30 14.62
CA GLN A 484 7.64 26.42 13.77
C GLN A 484 6.27 26.16 13.16
N TYR A 485 6.00 24.92 12.75
CA TYR A 485 4.68 24.51 12.27
C TYR A 485 3.59 24.77 13.31
N TYR A 486 3.87 24.50 14.59
CA TYR A 486 2.98 24.78 15.71
C TYR A 486 3.13 26.19 16.30
N MET A 487 3.91 27.08 15.65
CA MET A 487 4.15 28.47 16.08
C MET A 487 4.69 28.61 17.52
N LEU A 488 5.33 27.56 18.05
CA LEU A 488 5.84 27.54 19.43
C LEU A 488 7.01 28.51 19.62
N ASP A 489 7.83 28.72 18.60
CA ASP A 489 8.85 29.76 18.60
C ASP A 489 8.23 31.16 18.78
N VAL A 490 7.13 31.46 18.09
CA VAL A 490 6.40 32.73 18.23
C VAL A 490 5.73 32.87 19.60
N PHE A 491 5.11 31.80 20.12
CA PHE A 491 4.37 31.87 21.38
C PHE A 491 5.24 31.74 22.64
N LEU A 492 6.36 31.02 22.58
CA LEU A 492 7.19 30.74 23.77
C LEU A 492 8.40 31.68 23.92
N LEU A 493 8.95 32.22 22.82
CA LEU A 493 10.11 33.12 22.91
C LEU A 493 9.80 34.43 23.67
N PRO A 494 8.70 35.17 23.41
CA PRO A 494 8.45 36.43 24.10
C PRO A 494 8.26 36.27 25.63
N PRO A 495 7.46 35.31 26.14
CA PRO A 495 7.36 35.07 27.58
C PRO A 495 8.70 34.68 28.21
N LEU A 496 9.51 33.87 27.52
CA LEU A 496 10.85 33.49 27.99
C LEU A 496 11.78 34.70 28.11
N LEU A 497 11.79 35.58 27.11
CA LEU A 497 12.58 36.81 27.12
C LEU A 497 12.14 37.75 28.25
N ILE A 498 10.83 37.92 28.44
CA ILE A 498 10.26 38.71 29.54
C ILE A 498 10.72 38.13 30.89
N TRP A 499 10.61 36.80 31.07
CA TRP A 499 11.06 36.12 32.29
C TRP A 499 12.56 36.31 32.56
N LEU A 500 13.40 36.20 31.53
CA LEU A 500 14.85 36.44 31.64
C LEU A 500 15.17 37.89 32.04
N VAL A 501 14.47 38.88 31.47
CA VAL A 501 14.60 40.29 31.86
C VAL A 501 14.20 40.49 33.32
N PHE A 502 13.07 39.92 33.77
CA PHE A 502 12.65 39.98 35.18
C PHE A 502 13.66 39.31 36.13
N ARG A 503 14.26 38.18 35.74
CA ARG A 503 15.28 37.49 36.55
C ARG A 503 16.57 38.31 36.66
N SER A 504 17.04 38.89 35.57
CA SER A 504 18.25 39.73 35.55
C SER A 504 18.10 41.01 36.39
N SER A 505 16.91 41.62 36.40
CA SER A 505 16.63 42.82 37.20
C SER A 505 16.56 42.53 38.71
N LYS A 506 16.05 41.36 39.12
CA LYS A 506 16.13 40.90 40.52
C LYS A 506 17.56 40.59 40.96
N GLY A 507 18.38 39.96 40.12
CA GLY A 507 19.80 39.69 40.41
C GLY A 507 20.62 40.97 40.66
N ARG A 508 20.36 42.04 39.90
CA ARG A 508 21.00 43.35 40.13
C ARG A 508 20.54 44.04 41.42
N ARG A 509 19.28 43.87 41.84
CA ARG A 509 18.75 44.44 43.09
C ARG A 509 19.36 43.82 44.35
N TYR A 510 19.79 42.56 44.32
CA TYR A 510 20.45 41.90 45.47
C TYR A 510 21.98 42.12 45.52
N GLY A 511 22.64 42.36 44.38
CA GLY A 511 24.07 42.70 44.33
C GLY A 511 24.42 44.12 44.81
N GLY A 512 23.46 45.05 44.78
CA GLY A 512 23.66 46.45 45.16
C GLY A 512 23.64 46.78 46.66
N ARG A 513 23.40 45.79 47.54
CA ARG A 513 23.28 46.02 49.00
C ARG A 513 24.51 45.62 49.85
N ARG A 514 25.66 45.32 49.22
CA ARG A 514 26.91 44.93 49.91
C ARG A 514 28.07 45.94 49.83
N ARG A 515 27.78 47.21 49.54
CA ARG A 515 28.76 48.31 49.68
C ARG A 515 28.13 49.50 50.39
N ARG A 516 28.08 49.45 51.71
CA ARG A 516 28.25 50.60 52.60
C ARG A 516 28.86 50.09 53.90
#